data_AF-E2A8X0-F1
#
_entry.id   AF-E2A8X0-F1
#
_cell.length_a   1.000
_cell.length_b   1.000
_cell.length_c   1.000
_cell.angle_alpha   90.00
_cell.angle_beta   90.00
_cell.angle_gamma   90.00
#
_symmetry.space_group_name_H-M   'P 1'
#
loop_
_entity.id
_entity.type
_entity.pdbx_description
1 polymer ?
#
loop_
_entity_poly.entity_id
_entity_poly.type
_entity_poly.pdbx_seq_one_letter_code
_entity_poly.pdbx_strand_id
1 'polypeptide(L)'
;LFDILRSEQPSALNKLIPIASDVSVEGLGLLPSDREMLIEKVNIIFHVAASVRFDDNLRKAIFNNTRSTRDLCILATEMKKLVVCIF
;
A
#
# COMPACT_ATOMS: atom_id res chain seq x y z
N LEU A 1 -1.21 19.66 -11.35
CA LEU A 1 -1.06 19.28 -9.90
C LEU A 1 0.41 19.07 -9.55
N PHE A 2 1.17 18.27 -10.30
CA PHE A 2 2.59 17.98 -9.99
C PHE A 2 3.59 18.83 -10.78
N ASP A 3 3.16 19.93 -11.41
CA ASP A 3 4.00 20.69 -12.34
C ASP A 3 5.15 21.42 -11.62
N ILE A 4 4.89 21.95 -10.43
CA ILE A 4 5.92 22.53 -9.54
C ILE A 4 6.96 21.47 -9.15
N LEU A 5 6.53 20.26 -8.79
CA LEU A 5 7.44 19.17 -8.44
C LEU A 5 8.35 18.81 -9.62
N ARG A 6 7.80 18.75 -10.83
CA ARG A 6 8.56 18.43 -12.05
C ARG A 6 9.56 19.54 -12.40
N SER A 7 9.24 20.81 -12.13
CA SER A 7 10.17 21.92 -12.38
C SER A 7 11.27 22.01 -11.32
N GLU A 8 10.91 21.88 -10.04
CA GLU A 8 11.86 22.09 -8.94
C GLU A 8 12.70 20.85 -8.65
N GLN A 9 12.16 19.65 -8.87
CA GLN A 9 12.83 18.37 -8.60
C GLN A 9 12.56 17.36 -9.74
N PRO A 10 13.19 17.52 -10.92
CA PRO A 10 12.91 16.68 -12.09
C PRO A 10 13.15 15.18 -11.87
N SER A 11 14.08 14.82 -10.98
CA SER A 11 14.42 13.43 -10.63
C SER A 11 13.56 12.84 -9.50
N ALA A 12 12.59 13.58 -8.97
CA ALA A 12 11.78 13.16 -7.82
C ALA A 12 11.04 11.83 -8.05
N LEU A 13 10.74 11.48 -9.30
CA LEU A 13 10.07 10.25 -9.67
C LEU A 13 11.02 9.06 -9.85
N ASN A 14 12.34 9.26 -9.88
CA ASN A 14 13.30 8.16 -10.04
C ASN A 14 13.31 7.19 -8.86
N LYS A 15 12.84 7.64 -7.69
CA LYS A 15 12.68 6.81 -6.49
C LYS A 15 11.32 6.09 -6.43
N LEU A 16 10.42 6.35 -7.38
CA LEU A 16 9.09 5.76 -7.40
C LEU A 16 9.16 4.38 -8.05
N ILE A 17 8.74 3.36 -7.31
CA ILE A 17 8.63 1.99 -7.80
C ILE A 17 7.14 1.62 -7.71
N PRO A 18 6.39 1.68 -8.82
CA PRO A 18 4.98 1.29 -8.82
C PRO A 18 4.85 -0.22 -8.69
N ILE A 19 3.88 -0.67 -7.88
CA ILE A 19 3.55 -2.08 -7.68
C ILE A 19 2.08 -2.26 -8.04
N ALA A 20 1.80 -3.19 -8.95
CA ALA A 20 0.42 -3.56 -9.27
C ALA A 20 -0.16 -4.38 -8.11
N SER A 21 -1.28 -3.93 -7.55
CA SER A 21 -1.94 -4.56 -6.42
C SER A 21 -3.41 -4.13 -6.33
N ASP A 22 -4.20 -4.88 -5.57
CA ASP A 22 -5.58 -4.54 -5.24
C ASP A 22 -5.83 -4.93 -3.78
N VAL A 23 -5.94 -3.93 -2.91
CA VAL A 23 -6.16 -4.11 -1.46
C VAL A 23 -7.49 -4.80 -1.15
N SER A 24 -8.43 -4.81 -2.09
CA SER A 24 -9.71 -5.50 -1.97
C SER A 24 -9.57 -7.00 -2.17
N VAL A 25 -8.45 -7.49 -2.72
CA VAL A 25 -8.13 -8.91 -2.92
C VAL A 25 -7.39 -9.45 -1.70
N GLU A 26 -7.62 -10.71 -1.37
CA GLU A 26 -6.92 -11.38 -0.28
C GLU A 26 -5.40 -11.36 -0.51
N GLY A 27 -4.63 -11.08 0.55
CA GLY A 27 -3.18 -10.92 0.42
C GLY A 27 -2.77 -9.69 -0.39
N LEU A 28 -3.65 -8.69 -0.49
CA LEU A 28 -3.45 -7.40 -1.16
C LEU A 28 -3.28 -7.48 -2.69
N GLY A 29 -3.56 -8.64 -3.30
CA GLY A 29 -3.44 -8.83 -4.75
C GLY A 29 -2.01 -8.64 -5.29
N LEU A 30 -0.99 -8.83 -4.44
CA LEU A 30 0.41 -8.67 -4.80
C LEU A 30 0.91 -9.88 -5.61
N LEU A 31 1.81 -9.62 -6.56
CA LEU A 31 2.63 -10.69 -7.13
C LEU A 31 3.59 -11.25 -6.07
N PRO A 32 3.92 -12.56 -6.12
CA PRO A 32 4.85 -13.15 -5.15
C PRO A 32 6.20 -12.43 -5.07
N SER A 33 6.75 -12.02 -6.22
CA SER A 33 8.03 -11.29 -6.29
C SER A 33 7.98 -9.92 -5.63
N ASP A 34 6.87 -9.19 -5.80
CA ASP A 34 6.69 -7.88 -5.20
C ASP A 34 6.52 -8.01 -3.69
N ARG A 35 5.77 -9.03 -3.24
CA ARG A 35 5.61 -9.34 -1.82
C ARG A 35 6.95 -9.62 -1.15
N GLU A 36 7.80 -10.45 -1.76
CA GLU A 36 9.14 -10.74 -1.24
C GLU A 36 10.01 -9.47 -1.20
N MET A 37 10.00 -8.67 -2.28
CA MET A 37 10.71 -7.40 -2.32
C MET A 37 10.30 -6.46 -1.19
N LEU A 38 9.00 -6.36 -0.91
CA LEU A 38 8.45 -5.55 0.18
C LEU A 38 8.94 -6.05 1.55
N ILE A 39 8.89 -7.37 1.80
CA ILE A 39 9.40 -8.01 3.02
C ILE A 39 10.87 -7.65 3.29
N GLU A 40 11.71 -7.70 2.25
CA GLU A 40 13.16 -7.51 2.38
C GLU A 40 13.59 -6.04 2.52
N LYS A 41 12.80 -5.11 1.96
CA LYS A 41 13.26 -3.74 1.71
C LYS A 41 12.46 -2.65 2.42
N VAL A 42 11.21 -2.89 2.84
CA VAL A 42 10.39 -1.83 3.44
C VAL A 42 10.67 -1.66 4.92
N ASN A 43 10.85 -0.40 5.33
CA ASN A 43 11.05 0.00 6.71
C ASN A 43 9.84 0.71 7.32
N ILE A 44 9.07 1.42 6.50
CA ILE A 44 7.98 2.29 6.95
C ILE A 44 6.80 2.05 6.04
N ILE A 45 5.63 1.83 6.63
CA ILE A 45 4.36 1.68 5.92
C ILE A 45 3.46 2.86 6.23
N PHE A 46 2.92 3.48 5.18
CA PHE A 46 1.81 4.42 5.26
C PHE A 46 0.60 3.79 4.57
N HIS A 47 -0.41 3.38 5.34
CA HIS A 47 -1.63 2.77 4.81
C HIS A 47 -2.72 3.81 4.63
N VAL A 48 -2.81 4.39 3.44
CA VAL A 48 -3.82 5.41 3.11
C VAL A 48 -4.92 4.87 2.18
N ALA A 49 -4.81 3.60 1.79
CA ALA A 49 -5.76 2.97 0.85
C ALA A 49 -7.08 2.64 1.56
N ALA A 50 -8.15 3.33 1.19
CA ALA A 50 -9.51 3.07 1.68
C ALA A 50 -10.55 3.51 0.65
N SER A 51 -11.74 2.92 0.70
CA SER A 51 -12.92 3.48 0.08
C SER A 51 -13.63 4.42 1.06
N VAL A 52 -13.81 5.68 0.65
CA VAL A 52 -14.58 6.71 1.37
C VAL A 52 -16.00 6.87 0.83
N ARG A 53 -16.45 5.94 -0.01
CA ARG A 53 -17.80 5.93 -0.58
C ARG A 53 -18.83 5.50 0.45
N PHE A 54 -19.82 6.34 0.69
CA PHE A 54 -20.93 6.06 1.61
C PHE A 54 -22.01 5.16 1.02
N ASP A 55 -21.99 4.95 -0.30
CA ASP A 55 -22.91 4.11 -1.06
C ASP A 55 -22.33 2.71 -1.36
N ASP A 56 -21.11 2.39 -0.89
CA ASP A 56 -20.57 1.04 -0.98
C ASP A 56 -21.40 0.10 -0.08
N ASN A 57 -21.76 -1.07 -0.60
CA ASN A 57 -22.39 -2.09 0.25
C ASN A 57 -21.42 -2.55 1.35
N LEU A 58 -21.99 -3.07 2.44
CA LEU A 58 -21.22 -3.48 3.63
C LEU A 58 -20.08 -4.46 3.30
N ARG A 59 -20.33 -5.44 2.40
CA ARG A 59 -19.32 -6.43 2.01
C ARG A 59 -18.09 -5.76 1.38
N LYS A 60 -18.32 -4.81 0.48
CA LYS A 60 -17.27 -4.06 -0.20
C LYS A 60 -16.51 -3.15 0.76
N ALA A 61 -17.22 -2.46 1.67
CA ALA A 61 -16.60 -1.65 2.71
C ALA A 61 -15.69 -2.48 3.62
N ILE A 62 -16.14 -3.68 4.03
CA ILE A 62 -15.35 -4.62 4.83
C ILE A 62 -14.08 -5.05 4.08
N PHE A 63 -14.18 -5.43 2.80
CA PHE A 63 -13.01 -5.89 2.05
C PHE A 63 -12.00 -4.77 1.77
N ASN A 64 -12.47 -3.58 1.40
CA ASN A 64 -11.61 -2.45 1.04
C ASN A 64 -10.94 -1.78 2.24
N ASN A 65 -11.59 -1.76 3.40
CA ASN A 65 -11.14 -0.95 4.54
C ASN A 65 -10.68 -1.83 5.71
N THR A 66 -11.47 -2.86 6.06
CA THR A 66 -11.20 -3.67 7.25
C THR A 66 -10.26 -4.83 6.96
N ARG A 67 -10.56 -5.66 5.94
CA ARG A 67 -9.72 -6.81 5.58
C ARG A 67 -8.38 -6.36 5.00
N SER A 68 -8.37 -5.37 4.12
CA SER A 68 -7.14 -4.79 3.58
C SER A 68 -6.17 -4.36 4.68
N THR A 69 -6.65 -3.64 5.69
CA THR A 69 -5.86 -3.23 6.87
C THR A 69 -5.31 -4.46 7.60
N ARG A 70 -6.14 -5.47 7.86
CA ARG A 70 -5.71 -6.73 8.48
C ARG A 70 -4.62 -7.42 7.65
N ASP A 71 -4.83 -7.58 6.35
CA ASP A 71 -3.91 -8.29 5.47
C ASP A 71 -2.57 -7.53 5.33
N LEU A 72 -2.59 -6.20 5.37
CA LEU A 72 -1.39 -5.37 5.47
C LEU A 72 -0.68 -5.55 6.81
N CYS A 73 -1.40 -5.60 7.93
CA CYS A 73 -0.80 -5.90 9.23
C CYS A 73 -0.10 -7.26 9.22
N ILE A 74 -0.70 -8.28 8.60
CA ILE A 74 -0.09 -9.61 8.45
C ILE A 74 1.20 -9.50 7.62
N LEU A 75 1.16 -8.87 6.45
CA LEU A 75 2.37 -8.64 5.64
C LEU A 75 3.46 -7.88 6.43
N ALA A 76 3.06 -6.87 7.21
CA ALA A 76 3.98 -6.08 8.02
C ALA A 76 4.69 -6.93 9.09
N THR A 77 4.03 -7.96 9.65
CA THR A 77 4.68 -8.88 10.60
C THR A 77 5.82 -9.71 10.00
N GLU A 78 5.86 -9.83 8.67
CA GLU A 78 6.90 -10.57 7.96
C GLU A 78 8.07 -9.67 7.51
N MET A 79 7.91 -8.34 7.55
CA MET A 79 8.93 -7.40 7.08
C MET A 79 10.15 -7.37 7.99
N LYS A 80 11.33 -7.63 7.42
CA LYS A 80 12.58 -7.80 8.17
C LYS A 80 13.13 -6.50 8.78
N LYS A 81 12.67 -5.35 8.31
CA LYS A 81 13.23 -4.04 8.66
C LYS A 81 12.17 -3.03 9.10
N LEU A 82 10.96 -3.51 9.40
CA LEU A 82 9.85 -2.65 9.80
C LEU A 82 10.21 -1.85 11.05
N VAL A 83 10.03 -0.55 10.98
CA VAL A 83 10.22 0.41 12.07
C VAL A 83 8.88 0.94 12.53
N VAL A 84 7.97 1.25 11.60
CA VAL A 84 6.65 1.81 11.94
C VAL A 84 5.63 1.51 10.85
N CYS A 85 4.38 1.30 11.28
CA CYS A 85 3.21 1.20 10.43
C CYS A 85 2.20 2.27 10.85
N ILE A 86 1.77 3.11 9.90
CA ILE A 86 0.87 4.25 10.12
C ILE A 86 -0.41 4.00 9.32
N PHE A 87 -1.56 4.23 9.96
CA PHE A 87 -2.91 4.07 9.41
C PHE A 87 -3.64 5.41 9.41
#